data_AF-A0A6G0XUZ0-F1
#
_entry.id   AF-A0A6G0XUZ0-F1
#
_cell.length_a   1.000
_cell.length_b   1.000
_cell.length_c   1.000
_cell.angle_alpha   90.00
_cell.angle_beta   90.00
_cell.angle_gamma   90.00
#
_symmetry.space_group_name_H-M   'P 1'
#
loop_
_entity.id
_entity.type
_entity.pdbx_description
1 polymer ?
#
loop_
_entity_poly.entity_id
_entity_poly.type
_entity_poly.pdbx_seq_one_letter_code
_entity_poly.pdbx_strand_id
1 'polypeptide(L)'
;MSSVGIDVTGHLEADGKAVRFYVEMQTERMRFGFNGRYSELRLLHSRLLGVIKAIDKELDLPSFPQKHLLEDMRTPANVARREAEFFEYYTLLATNYLAVDWLAAQHDARASLAPHESEKDHVEFTPPVQLMKKQRSSSRRSRNGN
;
A
#
# COMPACT_ATOMS: atom_id res chain seq x y z
N MET A 1 10.35 -7.84 -15.43
CA MET A 1 9.64 -7.55 -14.16
C MET A 1 8.88 -6.25 -14.36
N SER A 2 7.57 -6.27 -14.13
CA SER A 2 6.73 -5.08 -14.19
C SER A 2 7.06 -4.17 -13.00
N SER A 3 7.38 -2.91 -13.24
CA SER A 3 7.64 -1.94 -12.17
C SER A 3 6.35 -1.62 -11.42
N VAL A 4 6.39 -1.63 -10.09
CA VAL A 4 5.30 -1.16 -9.24
C VAL A 4 5.55 0.31 -8.93
N GLY A 5 4.62 1.19 -9.30
CA GLY A 5 4.61 2.59 -8.86
C GLY A 5 4.14 2.67 -7.40
N ILE A 6 4.84 3.46 -6.59
CA ILE A 6 4.53 3.68 -5.18
C ILE A 6 4.37 5.18 -4.94
N ASP A 7 3.33 5.56 -4.21
CA ASP A 7 3.16 6.92 -3.67
C ASP A 7 2.84 6.84 -2.18
N VAL A 8 3.40 7.78 -1.41
CA VAL A 8 3.20 7.85 0.05
C VAL A 8 2.97 9.29 0.46
N THR A 9 1.86 9.54 1.14
CA THR A 9 1.52 10.86 1.69
C THR A 9 1.12 10.77 3.16
N GLY A 10 1.56 11.74 3.95
CA GLY A 10 1.28 11.86 5.37
C GLY A 10 0.36 13.05 5.65
N HIS A 11 -0.69 12.80 6.44
CA HIS A 11 -1.66 13.82 6.83
C HIS A 11 -1.77 13.91 8.35
N LEU A 12 -1.77 15.13 8.87
CA LEU A 12 -2.04 15.40 10.27
C LEU A 12 -3.54 15.26 10.55
N GLU A 13 -3.89 14.45 11.54
CA GLU A 13 -5.27 14.20 11.98
C GLU A 13 -5.46 14.62 13.45
N ALA A 14 -6.73 14.65 13.87
CA ALA A 14 -7.14 14.89 15.26
C ALA A 14 -6.51 16.17 15.85
N ASP A 15 -6.70 17.29 15.15
CA ASP A 15 -6.13 18.60 15.49
C ASP A 15 -4.59 18.59 15.58
N GLY A 16 -3.95 17.78 14.73
CA GLY A 16 -2.50 17.64 14.68
C GLY A 16 -1.92 16.74 15.77
N LYS A 17 -2.70 15.88 16.42
CA LYS A 17 -2.21 14.95 17.45
C LYS A 17 -1.69 13.62 16.88
N ALA A 18 -2.06 13.27 15.65
CA ALA A 18 -1.63 12.04 15.01
C ALA A 18 -1.30 12.30 13.53
N VAL A 19 -0.51 11.40 12.95
CA VAL A 19 -0.23 11.38 11.51
C VAL A 19 -0.76 10.07 10.94
N ARG A 20 -1.57 10.17 9.89
CA ARG A 20 -2.01 9.03 9.07
C ARG A 20 -1.25 9.07 7.76
N PHE A 21 -0.76 7.93 7.32
CA PHE A 21 -0.04 7.77 6.07
C PHE A 21 -0.91 6.99 5.09
N TYR A 22 -0.97 7.47 3.86
CA TYR A 22 -1.67 6.86 2.74
C TYR A 22 -0.61 6.30 1.81
N VAL A 23 -0.77 5.05 1.46
CA VAL A 23 0.14 4.32 0.58
C VAL A 23 -0.65 3.86 -0.62
N GLU A 24 -0.19 4.23 -1.80
CA GLU A 24 -0.76 3.79 -3.05
C GLU A 24 0.24 2.94 -3.81
N MET A 25 -0.23 1.81 -4.33
CA MET A 25 0.54 0.89 -5.14
C MET A 25 -0.13 0.72 -6.50
N GLN A 26 0.65 0.86 -7.55
CA GLN A 26 0.19 0.71 -8.93
C GLN A 26 1.07 -0.29 -9.68
N THR A 27 0.47 -1.42 -10.07
CA THR A 27 1.09 -2.36 -11.01
C THR A 27 0.60 -2.07 -12.44
N GLU A 28 1.05 -2.86 -13.42
CA GLU A 28 0.49 -2.78 -14.79
C GLU A 28 -1.00 -3.12 -14.88
N ARG A 29 -1.54 -3.88 -13.91
CA ARG A 29 -2.90 -4.46 -13.98
C ARG A 29 -3.87 -3.84 -13.01
N MET A 30 -3.38 -3.32 -11.89
CA MET A 30 -4.21 -2.85 -10.78
C MET A 30 -3.57 -1.69 -10.05
N ARG A 31 -4.41 -0.82 -9.50
CA ARG A 31 -4.08 0.23 -8.55
C ARG A 31 -4.88 -0.01 -7.28
N PHE A 32 -4.22 -0.02 -6.13
CA PHE A 32 -4.88 -0.13 -4.82
C PHE A 32 -4.11 0.70 -3.81
N GLY A 33 -4.69 0.93 -2.65
CA GLY A 33 -4.02 1.65 -1.58
C GLY A 33 -4.53 1.23 -0.21
N PHE A 34 -3.84 1.70 0.80
CA PHE A 34 -4.23 1.53 2.19
C PHE A 34 -3.69 2.68 3.01
N ASN A 35 -4.29 2.92 4.17
CA ASN A 35 -3.86 3.98 5.04
C ASN A 35 -3.94 3.57 6.52
N GLY A 36 -3.08 4.20 7.32
CA GLY A 36 -2.98 3.92 8.75
C GLY A 36 -1.96 4.83 9.43
N ARG A 37 -2.02 4.84 10.76
CA ARG A 37 -0.97 5.43 11.61
C ARG A 37 0.25 4.52 11.62
N TYR A 38 1.40 5.06 12.04
CA TYR A 38 2.65 4.28 12.12
C TYR A 38 2.49 2.93 12.85
N SER A 39 1.81 2.91 14.01
CA SER A 39 1.59 1.68 14.78
C SER A 39 0.70 0.67 14.04
N GLU A 40 -0.30 1.15 13.31
CA GLU A 40 -1.27 0.34 12.56
C GLU A 40 -0.57 -0.30 11.34
N LEU A 41 0.24 0.48 10.62
CA LEU A 41 1.05 -0.01 9.51
C LEU A 41 2.14 -0.99 9.97
N ARG A 42 2.70 -0.81 11.18
CA ARG A 42 3.64 -1.77 11.77
C ARG A 42 2.97 -3.10 12.13
N LEU A 43 1.72 -3.06 12.60
CA LEU A 43 0.94 -4.27 12.84
C LEU A 43 0.64 -4.99 11.51
N LEU A 44 0.29 -4.23 10.46
CA LEU A 44 0.10 -4.78 9.11
C LEU A 44 1.36 -5.50 8.61
N HIS A 45 2.54 -4.88 8.73
CA HIS A 45 3.83 -5.51 8.41
C HIS A 45 4.02 -6.83 9.17
N SER A 46 3.75 -6.84 10.48
CA SER A 46 3.93 -8.03 11.32
C SER A 46 3.02 -9.18 10.88
N ARG A 47 1.78 -8.88 10.46
CA ARG A 47 0.85 -9.88 9.92
C ARG A 47 1.31 -10.41 8.58
N LEU A 48 1.69 -9.52 7.67
CA LEU A 48 2.21 -9.91 6.36
C LEU A 48 3.44 -10.81 6.52
N LEU A 49 4.36 -10.48 7.43
CA LEU A 49 5.52 -11.32 7.74
C LEU A 49 5.09 -12.70 8.22
N GLY A 50 4.11 -12.78 9.13
CA GLY A 50 3.56 -14.05 9.61
C GLY A 50 2.98 -14.91 8.48
N VAL A 51 2.25 -14.30 7.54
CA VAL A 51 1.68 -14.99 6.37
C VAL A 51 2.79 -15.50 5.45
N ILE A 52 3.78 -14.64 5.12
CA ILE A 52 4.89 -15.02 4.26
C ILE A 52 5.72 -16.16 4.88
N LYS A 53 6.02 -16.08 6.18
CA LYS A 53 6.75 -17.13 6.91
C LYS A 53 5.95 -18.44 7.04
N ALA A 54 4.62 -18.38 6.98
CA ALA A 54 3.77 -19.57 6.96
C ALA A 54 3.79 -20.28 5.60
N ILE A 55 4.03 -19.55 4.51
CA ILE A 55 4.21 -20.10 3.16
C ILE A 55 5.63 -20.70 3.03
N ASP A 56 6.65 -19.94 3.41
CA ASP A 56 8.05 -20.37 3.40
C ASP A 56 8.84 -19.64 4.50
N LYS A 57 9.50 -20.41 5.36
CA LYS A 57 10.24 -19.91 6.52
C LYS A 57 11.51 -19.12 6.15
N GLU A 58 12.05 -19.36 4.96
CA GLU A 58 13.25 -18.67 4.47
C GLU A 58 12.91 -17.31 3.86
N LEU A 59 11.67 -17.08 3.44
CA LEU A 59 11.24 -15.78 2.93
C LEU A 59 11.21 -14.73 4.03
N ASP A 60 11.68 -13.53 3.74
CA ASP A 60 11.66 -12.41 4.69
C ASP A 60 11.11 -11.14 4.07
N LEU A 61 10.75 -10.18 4.92
CA LEU A 61 10.36 -8.85 4.52
C LEU A 61 11.50 -7.86 4.78
N PRO A 62 11.59 -6.75 4.03
CA PRO A 62 12.45 -5.65 4.41
C PRO A 62 12.12 -5.16 5.81
N SER A 63 13.13 -4.64 6.52
CA SER A 63 12.93 -4.11 7.88
C SER A 63 11.96 -2.94 7.86
N PHE A 64 10.97 -2.97 8.75
CA PHE A 64 10.02 -1.86 8.89
C PHE A 64 10.72 -0.61 9.45
N PRO A 65 10.37 0.61 9.00
CA PRO A 65 10.97 1.85 9.49
C PRO A 65 10.93 1.96 11.02
N GLN A 66 12.05 2.33 11.65
CA GLN A 66 12.15 2.41 13.10
C GLN A 66 11.36 3.58 13.69
N LYS A 67 10.83 3.41 14.90
CA LYS A 67 10.11 4.47 15.59
C LYS A 67 11.09 5.52 16.13
N HIS A 68 10.88 6.78 15.79
CA HIS A 68 11.66 7.90 16.33
C HIS A 68 11.08 8.32 17.68
N LEU A 69 11.59 7.75 18.78
CA LEU A 69 11.01 7.91 20.12
C LEU A 69 11.10 9.33 20.69
N LEU A 70 12.09 10.10 20.24
CA LEU A 70 12.40 11.42 20.79
C LEU A 70 11.89 12.57 19.91
N GLU A 71 11.22 12.26 18.80
CA GLU A 71 10.87 13.26 17.80
C GLU A 71 9.38 13.58 17.79
N ASP A 72 9.10 14.88 17.67
CA ASP A 72 7.74 15.34 17.44
C ASP A 72 7.34 15.09 15.99
N MET A 73 6.59 14.01 15.76
CA MET A 73 6.06 13.63 14.45
C MET A 73 5.06 14.63 13.87
N ARG A 74 4.68 15.69 14.59
CA ARG A 74 3.73 16.70 14.13
C ARG A 74 4.36 17.79 13.26
N THR A 75 5.68 17.86 13.21
CA THR A 75 6.36 18.84 12.35
C THR A 75 6.33 18.39 10.89
N PRO A 76 6.11 19.28 9.91
CA PRO A 76 6.12 18.92 8.50
C PRO A 76 7.41 18.23 8.05
N ALA A 77 8.56 18.62 8.61
CA ALA A 77 9.85 17.99 8.31
C ALA A 77 9.90 16.52 8.75
N ASN A 78 9.37 16.19 9.94
CA ASN A 78 9.35 14.81 10.43
C ASN A 78 8.31 13.96 9.69
N VAL A 79 7.17 14.55 9.31
CA VAL A 79 6.20 13.88 8.44
C VAL A 79 6.83 13.52 7.10
N ALA A 80 7.45 14.50 6.41
CA ALA A 80 8.11 14.28 5.12
C ALA A 80 9.25 13.24 5.20
N ARG A 81 10.02 13.25 6.30
CA ARG A 81 11.04 12.25 6.52
C ARG A 81 10.45 10.84 6.66
N ARG A 82 9.34 10.72 7.38
CA ARG A 82 8.65 9.45 7.54
C ARG A 82 7.98 8.97 6.25
N GLU A 83 7.46 9.88 5.44
CA GLU A 83 6.99 9.57 4.08
C GLU A 83 8.12 8.96 3.24
N ALA A 84 9.32 9.56 3.27
CA ALA A 84 10.48 9.03 2.54
C ALA A 84 10.90 7.62 3.04
N GLU A 85 10.92 7.41 4.36
CA GLU A 85 11.21 6.09 4.96
C GLU A 85 10.16 5.05 4.57
N PHE A 86 8.88 5.41 4.55
CA PHE A 86 7.82 4.51 4.09
C PHE A 86 7.91 4.25 2.58
N PHE A 87 8.19 5.28 1.78
CA PHE A 87 8.38 5.13 0.35
C PHE A 87 9.52 4.13 0.04
N GLU A 88 10.65 4.25 0.72
CA GLU A 88 11.77 3.30 0.59
C GLU A 88 11.34 1.88 0.99
N TYR A 89 10.71 1.73 2.16
CA TYR A 89 10.22 0.44 2.64
C TYR A 89 9.25 -0.23 1.66
N TYR A 90 8.25 0.51 1.16
CA TYR A 90 7.25 -0.05 0.24
C TYR A 90 7.82 -0.29 -1.16
N THR A 91 8.81 0.48 -1.59
CA THR A 91 9.57 0.21 -2.82
C THR A 91 10.29 -1.13 -2.74
N LEU A 92 10.97 -1.41 -1.62
CA LEU A 92 11.62 -2.71 -1.39
C LEU A 92 10.59 -3.83 -1.26
N LEU A 93 9.51 -3.61 -0.51
CA LEU A 93 8.43 -4.59 -0.32
C LEU A 93 7.80 -4.99 -1.65
N ALA A 94 7.63 -4.04 -2.57
CA ALA A 94 7.03 -4.26 -3.89
C ALA A 94 7.87 -5.16 -4.81
N THR A 95 9.12 -5.48 -4.45
CA THR A 95 9.91 -6.51 -5.14
C THR A 95 9.43 -7.94 -4.83
N ASN A 96 8.63 -8.12 -3.77
CA ASN A 96 8.02 -9.38 -3.39
C ASN A 96 6.56 -9.44 -3.88
N TYR A 97 6.30 -10.21 -4.94
CA TYR A 97 4.98 -10.31 -5.54
C TYR A 97 3.91 -10.89 -4.59
N LEU A 98 4.29 -11.82 -3.71
CA LEU A 98 3.36 -12.38 -2.71
C LEU A 98 2.90 -11.31 -1.72
N ALA A 99 3.79 -10.39 -1.34
CA ALA A 99 3.44 -9.26 -0.48
C ALA A 99 2.45 -8.32 -1.17
N VAL A 100 2.70 -7.99 -2.45
CA VAL A 100 1.82 -7.11 -3.24
C VAL A 100 0.44 -7.75 -3.43
N ASP A 101 0.39 -9.01 -3.84
CA ASP A 101 -0.86 -9.75 -4.05
C ASP A 101 -1.66 -9.87 -2.74
N TRP A 102 -0.98 -10.14 -1.64
CA TRP A 102 -1.63 -10.21 -0.32
C TRP A 102 -2.22 -8.86 0.09
N LEU A 103 -1.49 -7.75 -0.10
CA LEU A 103 -1.98 -6.41 0.21
C LEU A 103 -3.17 -6.01 -0.68
N ALA A 104 -3.13 -6.33 -1.97
CA ALA A 104 -4.21 -6.03 -2.91
C ALA A 104 -5.53 -6.76 -2.55
N ALA A 105 -5.43 -7.96 -1.97
CA ALA A 105 -6.58 -8.77 -1.58
C ALA A 105 -7.22 -8.35 -0.24
N GLN A 106 -6.57 -7.48 0.56
CA GLN A 106 -7.05 -7.16 1.90
C GLN A 106 -8.39 -6.43 1.94
N HIS A 107 -8.68 -5.60 0.93
CA HIS A 107 -9.97 -4.92 0.84
C HIS A 107 -11.13 -5.93 0.84
N ASP A 108 -11.09 -6.89 -0.09
CA ASP A 108 -12.15 -7.88 -0.26
C ASP A 108 -12.19 -8.86 0.91
N ALA A 109 -11.02 -9.28 1.41
CA ALA A 109 -10.92 -10.15 2.57
C ALA A 109 -11.60 -9.52 3.79
N ARG A 110 -11.34 -8.24 4.09
CA ARG A 110 -11.93 -7.52 5.23
C ARG A 110 -13.41 -7.22 5.03
N ALA A 111 -13.83 -6.89 3.81
CA ALA A 111 -15.24 -6.66 3.49
C ALA A 111 -16.10 -7.93 3.68
N SER A 112 -15.50 -9.11 3.56
CA SER A 112 -16.18 -10.40 3.72
C SER A 112 -16.33 -10.89 5.17
N LEU A 113 -15.61 -10.29 6.11
CA LEU A 113 -15.61 -10.71 7.52
C LEU A 113 -16.88 -10.27 8.25
N ALA A 114 -17.37 -11.13 9.15
CA ALA A 114 -18.43 -10.74 10.06
C ALA A 114 -17.95 -9.67 11.06
N PRO A 115 -18.84 -8.82 11.62
CA PRO A 115 -18.42 -7.72 12.51
C PRO A 115 -17.58 -8.13 13.73
N HIS A 116 -17.73 -9.37 14.22
CA HIS A 116 -16.99 -9.90 15.36
C HIS A 116 -15.60 -10.47 14.99
N GLU A 117 -15.35 -10.66 13.70
CA GLU A 117 -14.08 -11.16 13.13
C GLU A 117 -13.25 -10.02 12.53
N SER A 118 -13.81 -8.82 12.41
CA SER A 118 -13.15 -7.65 11.86
C SER A 118 -11.90 -7.27 12.67
N GLU A 119 -10.78 -7.12 11.98
CA GLU A 119 -9.50 -6.76 12.57
C GLU A 119 -9.54 -5.31 13.11
N LYS A 120 -9.23 -5.13 14.40
CA LYS A 120 -9.22 -3.81 15.07
C LYS A 120 -7.95 -2.99 14.84
N ASP A 121 -7.28 -3.15 13.70
CA ASP A 121 -6.04 -2.42 13.43
C ASP A 121 -6.24 -1.04 12.82
N HIS A 122 -7.48 -0.65 12.52
CA HIS A 122 -7.85 0.65 11.94
C HIS A 122 -7.14 0.99 10.61
N VAL A 123 -6.54 -0.01 9.96
CA VAL A 123 -6.01 0.13 8.61
C VAL A 123 -7.19 0.04 7.64
N GLU A 124 -7.32 1.05 6.79
CA GLU A 124 -8.36 1.10 5.78
C GLU A 124 -7.74 0.82 4.41
N PHE A 125 -8.33 -0.13 3.67
CA PHE A 125 -7.92 -0.49 2.33
C PHE A 125 -8.87 0.13 1.32
N THR A 126 -8.34 0.62 0.20
CA THR A 126 -9.16 1.02 -0.95
C THR A 126 -9.29 -0.17 -1.91
N PRO A 127 -10.47 -0.36 -2.54
CA PRO A 127 -10.66 -1.46 -3.47
C PRO A 127 -9.68 -1.39 -4.65
N PRO A 128 -9.13 -2.52 -5.11
CA PRO A 128 -8.28 -2.55 -6.28
C PRO A 128 -9.06 -2.15 -7.54
N VAL A 129 -8.56 -1.14 -8.26
CA VAL A 129 -9.08 -0.69 -9.55
C VAL A 129 -8.28 -1.35 -10.66
N GLN A 130 -8.96 -2.13 -11.52
CA GLN A 130 -8.32 -2.72 -12.69
C GLN A 130 -7.95 -1.63 -13.70
N LEU A 131 -6.68 -1.57 -14.08
CA LEU A 131 -6.20 -0.67 -15.12
C LEU A 131 -6.42 -1.36 -16.47
N MET A 132 -7.52 -1.03 -17.15
CA MET A 132 -7.70 -1.46 -18.53
C MET A 132 -6.54 -0.93 -19.37
N LYS A 133 -5.78 -1.82 -20.03
CA LYS A 133 -4.95 -1.41 -21.16
C LYS A 133 -5.91 -0.81 -22.18
N LYS A 134 -5.92 0.52 -22.32
CA LYS A 134 -6.50 1.17 -23.52
C LYS A 134 -5.74 0.59 -24.70
N GLN A 135 -6.25 -0.49 -25.29
CA GLN A 135 -5.91 -0.86 -26.65
C GLN A 135 -6.17 0.40 -27.47
N ARG A 136 -5.10 0.93 -28.06
CA ARG A 136 -5.18 1.98 -29.06
C ARG A 136 -6.05 1.45 -30.19
N SER A 137 -7.37 1.67 -30.08
CA SER A 137 -8.28 1.61 -31.20
C SER A 137 -7.96 2.81 -32.08
N SER A 138 -6.91 2.64 -32.90
CA SER A 138 -6.71 3.44 -34.10
C SER A 138 -7.82 3.08 -35.10
N SER A 139 -9.06 3.45 -34.77
CA SER A 139 -10.16 3.56 -35.71
C SER A 139 -10.06 4.93 -36.37
N ARG A 140 -9.27 5.01 -37.44
CA ARG A 140 -9.42 5.98 -38.53
C ARG A 140 -9.22 5.18 -39.81
N ARG A 141 -10.28 4.58 -40.36
CA ARG A 141 -11.17 5.20 -41.35
C ARG A 141 -10.34 5.79 -42.51
N SER A 142 -9.94 4.93 -43.43
CA SER A 142 -9.84 5.31 -44.84
C SER A 142 -10.49 4.18 -45.64
N ARG A 143 -11.79 4.36 -45.89
CA ARG A 143 -12.61 3.54 -46.76
C ARG A 143 -13.03 4.48 -47.90
N ASN A 144 -12.65 4.10 -49.11
CA ASN A 144 -13.19 4.51 -50.41
C ASN A 144 -13.04 5.97 -50.85
N GLY A 145 -12.12 6.18 -51.79
CA GLY A 145 -12.37 6.98 -52.98
C GLY A 145 -12.22 6.04 -54.18
N ASN A 146 -13.34 5.75 -54.83
CA ASN A 146 -13.44 5.06 -56.11
C ASN A 146 -12.97 6.00 -57.23
#